data_AF-A0A6A2XAM2-F1
#
_entry.id   AF-A0A6A2XAM2-F1
#
_cell.length_a   1.000
_cell.length_b   1.000
_cell.length_c   1.000
_cell.angle_alpha   90.00
_cell.angle_beta   90.00
_cell.angle_gamma   90.00
#
_symmetry.space_group_name_H-M   'P 1'
#
loop_
_entity.id
_entity.type
_entity.pdbx_description
1 polymer ?
#
loop_
_entity_poly.entity_id
_entity_poly.type
_entity_poly.pdbx_seq_one_letter_code
_entity_poly.pdbx_strand_id
1 'polypeptide(L)'
;MVFLCFHDVTLDETTHVADHKEFSNRKRTYDVQGVNTTGFFPVDFTLEELKKLRVKQRYEFRDQQYNGKFQIITFEEFISFALDAPRVGIYPEVKNLVFINQHVSKMAKWKEIEDKVVEALKKYGYKGSYMSRLAG
;
A
#
# COMPACT_ATOMS: atom_id res chain seq x y z
N MET A 1 -11.57 -4.72 -3.84
CA MET A 1 -10.47 -3.76 -3.58
C MET A 1 -9.39 -4.49 -2.81
N VAL A 2 -8.12 -4.25 -3.13
CA VAL A 2 -6.97 -4.87 -2.46
C VAL A 2 -6.10 -3.76 -1.90
N PHE A 3 -5.70 -3.89 -0.65
CA PHE A 3 -4.77 -2.97 0.00
C PHE A 3 -3.34 -3.48 -0.13
N LEU A 4 -2.41 -2.57 -0.37
CA LEU A 4 -0.98 -2.86 -0.44
C LEU A 4 -0.31 -2.35 0.83
N CYS A 5 0.62 -3.12 1.40
CA CYS A 5 1.54 -2.60 2.39
C CYS A 5 2.69 -1.90 1.66
N PHE A 6 2.54 -0.60 1.43
CA PHE A 6 3.49 0.16 0.63
C PHE A 6 3.60 1.60 1.15
N HIS A 7 4.83 2.09 1.28
CA HIS A 7 5.11 3.38 1.90
C HIS A 7 4.87 4.54 0.94
N ASP A 8 5.36 4.40 -0.29
CA ASP A 8 5.40 5.49 -1.27
C ASP A 8 4.13 5.51 -2.13
N VAL A 9 3.76 6.70 -2.63
CA VAL A 9 2.63 6.83 -3.57
C VAL A 9 3.01 6.38 -4.99
N THR A 10 4.31 6.27 -5.28
CA THR A 10 4.86 5.82 -6.55
C THR A 10 5.76 4.59 -6.37
N LEU A 11 5.96 3.84 -7.45
CA LEU A 11 6.74 2.59 -7.48
C LEU A 11 8.21 2.80 -7.89
N ASP A 12 8.56 3.97 -8.42
CA ASP A 12 9.82 4.25 -9.14
C ASP A 12 11.08 3.99 -8.30
N GLU A 13 11.09 4.46 -7.05
CA GLU A 13 12.30 4.44 -6.21
C GLU A 13 12.49 3.11 -5.47
N THR A 14 11.39 2.41 -5.18
CA THR A 14 11.37 1.25 -4.29
C THR A 14 11.01 -0.05 -5.01
N THR A 15 10.87 -0.03 -6.33
CA THR A 15 10.73 -1.23 -7.17
C THR A 15 11.58 -1.15 -8.43
N HIS A 16 11.59 -2.23 -9.20
CA HIS A 16 12.21 -2.29 -10.52
C HIS A 16 11.21 -2.06 -11.67
N VAL A 17 10.10 -1.36 -11.43
CA VAL A 17 9.07 -1.07 -12.44
C VAL A 17 9.61 -0.42 -13.72
N ALA A 18 10.67 0.38 -13.61
CA ALA A 18 11.31 1.03 -14.77
C ALA A 18 11.98 0.03 -15.73
N ASP A 19 12.32 -1.17 -15.25
CA ASP A 19 12.96 -2.22 -16.05
C ASP A 19 11.94 -3.03 -16.88
N HIS A 20 10.65 -2.89 -16.57
CA HIS A 20 9.55 -3.52 -17.29
C HIS A 20 9.11 -2.69 -18.50
N LYS A 21 9.54 -3.10 -19.69
CA LYS A 21 9.22 -2.40 -20.95
C LYS A 21 7.72 -2.32 -21.22
N GLU A 22 6.95 -3.34 -20.81
CA GLU A 22 5.49 -3.36 -20.92
C GLU A 22 4.81 -2.23 -20.14
N PHE A 23 5.49 -1.65 -19.15
CA PHE A 23 4.99 -0.55 -18.34
C PHE A 23 5.51 0.81 -18.78
N SER A 24 6.34 0.94 -19.83
CA SER A 24 6.97 2.21 -20.22
C SER A 24 5.98 3.37 -20.39
N ASN A 25 4.76 3.07 -20.86
CA ASN A 25 3.72 4.05 -21.14
C ASN A 25 2.77 4.28 -19.95
N ARG A 26 3.09 3.76 -18.76
CA ARG A 26 2.25 3.82 -17.55
C ARG A 26 2.66 4.94 -16.58
N LYS A 27 3.71 5.71 -16.86
CA LYS A 27 3.98 6.93 -16.08
C LYS A 27 2.85 7.94 -16.25
N ARG A 28 2.42 8.52 -15.14
CA ARG A 28 1.38 9.55 -15.08
C ARG A 28 1.85 10.70 -14.20
N THR A 29 1.18 11.84 -14.33
CA THR A 29 1.34 12.97 -13.43
C THR A 29 0.01 13.19 -12.72
N TYR A 30 0.02 13.16 -11.40
CA TYR A 30 -1.14 13.43 -10.56
C TYR A 30 -0.83 14.49 -9.52
N ASP A 31 -1.86 15.23 -9.11
CA ASP A 31 -1.81 16.01 -7.89
C ASP A 31 -1.90 15.07 -6.69
N VAL A 32 -0.83 15.01 -5.91
CA VAL A 32 -0.78 14.28 -4.64
C VAL A 32 -0.69 15.31 -3.54
N GLN A 33 -1.83 15.62 -2.92
CA GLN A 33 -1.93 16.57 -1.81
C GLN A 33 -1.35 17.96 -2.14
N GLY A 34 -1.65 18.49 -3.33
CA GLY A 34 -1.19 19.80 -3.79
C GLY A 34 0.17 19.79 -4.49
N VAL A 35 0.79 18.62 -4.67
CA VAL A 35 2.08 18.46 -5.35
C VAL A 35 1.92 17.61 -6.60
N ASN A 36 2.22 18.19 -7.76
CA ASN A 36 2.28 17.46 -9.03
C ASN A 36 3.42 16.44 -9.01
N THR A 37 3.05 15.17 -8.84
CA THR A 37 3.97 14.05 -8.75
C THR A 37 3.91 13.24 -10.04
N THR A 38 5.07 12.96 -10.64
CA THR A 38 5.17 12.15 -11.86
C THR A 38 5.86 10.82 -11.56
N GLY A 39 5.22 9.71 -11.92
CA GLY A 39 5.77 8.37 -11.67
C GLY A 39 4.81 7.25 -12.05
N PHE A 40 5.13 6.04 -11.61
CA PHE A 40 4.28 4.86 -11.71
C PHE A 40 3.46 4.73 -10.43
N PHE A 41 2.16 4.93 -10.52
CA PHE A 41 1.28 4.90 -9.35
C PHE A 41 0.66 3.52 -9.19
N PRO A 42 0.70 2.88 -8.00
CA PRO A 42 0.08 1.57 -7.79
C PRO A 42 -1.41 1.51 -8.16
N VAL A 43 -2.12 2.63 -8.02
CA VAL A 43 -3.55 2.74 -8.38
C VAL A 43 -3.84 2.52 -9.88
N ASP A 44 -2.82 2.66 -10.73
CA ASP A 44 -2.93 2.43 -12.16
C ASP A 44 -2.67 0.97 -12.57
N PHE A 45 -2.34 0.08 -11.64
CA PHE A 45 -1.95 -1.30 -11.92
C PHE A 45 -2.93 -2.31 -11.32
N THR A 46 -3.06 -3.47 -11.96
CA THR A 46 -3.72 -4.64 -11.38
C THR A 46 -2.82 -5.29 -10.33
N LEU A 47 -3.42 -6.05 -9.40
CA LEU A 47 -2.64 -6.84 -8.43
C LEU A 47 -1.68 -7.80 -9.14
N GLU A 48 -2.11 -8.45 -10.22
CA GLU A 48 -1.28 -9.37 -11.00
C GLU A 48 -0.07 -8.68 -11.62
N GLU A 49 -0.22 -7.45 -12.14
CA GLU A 49 0.90 -6.65 -12.61
C GLU A 49 1.84 -6.26 -11.45
N LEU A 50 1.28 -5.80 -10.32
CA LEU A 50 2.06 -5.41 -9.14
C LEU A 50 2.85 -6.58 -8.55
N LYS A 51 2.29 -7.78 -8.57
CA LYS A 51 2.96 -9.01 -8.12
C LYS A 51 4.11 -9.43 -9.04
N LYS A 52 4.20 -8.93 -10.28
CA LYS A 52 5.40 -9.16 -11.12
C LYS A 52 6.60 -8.35 -10.65
N LEU A 53 6.35 -7.21 -10.00
CA LEU A 53 7.41 -6.34 -9.49
C LEU A 53 8.14 -6.97 -8.30
N ARG A 54 9.34 -6.45 -8.07
CA ARG A 54 10.24 -6.79 -6.96
C ARG A 54 10.69 -5.51 -6.34
N VAL A 55 10.66 -5.48 -5.02
CA VAL A 55 11.05 -4.31 -4.24
C VAL A 55 12.58 -4.20 -4.19
N LYS A 56 13.05 -2.97 -4.02
CA LYS A 56 14.47 -2.62 -3.88
C LYS A 56 14.62 -1.53 -2.82
N GLN A 57 15.81 -1.44 -2.25
CA GLN A 57 16.22 -0.36 -1.38
C GLN A 57 16.55 0.88 -2.21
N ARG A 58 15.91 2.01 -1.90
CA ARG A 58 16.11 3.28 -2.62
C ARG A 58 17.44 3.96 -2.29
N TYR A 59 17.97 3.75 -1.08
CA TYR A 59 19.14 4.45 -0.58
C TYR A 59 20.39 3.58 -0.71
N GLU A 60 21.35 4.03 -1.52
CA GLU A 60 22.59 3.28 -1.81
C GLU A 60 23.43 2.96 -0.56
N PHE A 61 23.40 3.84 0.46
CA PHE A 61 24.14 3.65 1.71
C PHE A 61 23.54 2.58 2.64
N ARG A 62 22.32 2.11 2.35
CA ARG A 62 21.68 1.02 3.10
C ARG A 62 21.99 -0.32 2.46
N ASP A 63 21.80 -1.37 3.24
CA ASP A 63 21.98 -2.74 2.79
C ASP A 63 21.11 -3.09 1.57
N GLN A 64 21.76 -3.54 0.50
CA GLN A 64 21.14 -3.87 -0.79
C GLN A 64 20.87 -5.38 -0.95
N GLN A 65 21.22 -6.22 0.03
CA GLN A 65 21.19 -7.68 -0.13
C GLN A 65 19.79 -8.27 -0.38
N TYR A 66 18.73 -7.50 -0.15
CA TYR A 66 17.34 -7.92 -0.32
C TYR A 66 16.69 -7.44 -1.62
N ASN A 67 17.41 -6.66 -2.42
CA ASN A 67 16.90 -6.17 -3.71
C ASN A 67 16.53 -7.34 -4.62
N GLY A 68 15.39 -7.24 -5.29
CA GLY A 68 14.95 -8.24 -6.27
C GLY A 68 14.39 -9.54 -5.66
N LYS A 69 14.50 -9.75 -4.33
CA LYS A 69 14.09 -11.01 -3.69
C LYS A 69 12.60 -11.09 -3.40
N PHE A 70 11.96 -9.97 -3.07
CA PHE A 70 10.59 -9.95 -2.57
C PHE A 70 9.63 -9.18 -3.48
N GLN A 71 8.39 -9.63 -3.52
CA GLN A 71 7.28 -8.97 -4.20
C GLN A 71 6.63 -7.92 -3.29
N ILE A 72 5.80 -7.06 -3.88
CA ILE A 72 4.88 -6.21 -3.11
C ILE A 72 3.90 -7.13 -2.36
N ILE A 73 3.71 -6.87 -1.07
CA ILE A 73 2.79 -7.62 -0.22
C ILE A 73 1.46 -6.87 -0.07
N THR A 74 0.37 -7.62 -0.10
CA THR A 74 -0.95 -7.12 0.23
C THR A 74 -1.13 -7.03 1.74
N PHE A 75 -2.06 -6.20 2.19
CA PHE A 75 -2.38 -6.08 3.61
C PHE A 75 -2.93 -7.39 4.19
N GLU A 76 -3.71 -8.13 3.41
CA GLU A 76 -4.24 -9.42 3.85
C GLU A 76 -3.13 -10.46 4.05
N GLU A 77 -2.19 -10.58 3.11
CA GLU A 77 -1.02 -11.46 3.26
C GLU A 77 -0.18 -11.05 4.49
N PHE A 78 0.05 -9.76 4.69
CA PHE A 78 0.78 -9.25 5.85
C PHE A 78 0.09 -9.61 7.18
N ILE A 79 -1.23 -9.45 7.25
CA ILE A 79 -2.02 -9.84 8.43
C ILE A 79 -1.90 -11.34 8.68
N SER A 80 -2.02 -12.18 7.65
CA SER A 80 -1.85 -13.63 7.80
C SER A 80 -0.50 -13.98 8.42
N PHE A 81 0.60 -13.39 7.93
CA PHE A 81 1.93 -13.59 8.53
C PHE A 81 2.01 -13.12 9.99
N ALA A 82 1.38 -12.00 10.33
CA ALA A 82 1.38 -11.48 11.69
C ALA A 82 0.60 -12.38 12.66
N LEU A 83 -0.52 -12.96 12.21
CA LEU A 83 -1.35 -13.86 13.01
C LEU A 83 -0.67 -15.22 13.25
N ASP A 84 0.15 -15.69 12.29
CA ASP A 84 0.92 -16.92 12.43
C ASP A 84 2.11 -16.76 13.41
N ALA A 85 2.52 -15.52 13.70
CA ALA A 85 3.62 -15.23 14.60
C ALA A 85 3.15 -15.07 16.07
N PRO A 86 3.82 -15.71 17.05
CA PRO A 86 3.42 -15.60 18.44
C PRO A 86 3.67 -14.20 18.99
N ARG A 87 2.62 -13.57 19.55
CA ARG A 87 2.67 -12.26 20.24
C ARG A 87 3.08 -11.08 19.35
N VAL A 88 2.71 -11.08 18.08
CA VAL A 88 2.92 -9.95 17.15
C VAL A 88 1.63 -9.13 16.99
N GLY A 89 1.73 -7.81 17.15
CA GLY A 89 0.68 -6.86 16.79
C GLY A 89 0.96 -6.18 15.45
N ILE A 90 -0.04 -5.49 14.90
CA ILE A 90 0.13 -4.69 13.67
C ILE A 90 -0.13 -3.20 13.95
N TYR A 91 0.53 -2.34 13.19
CA TYR A 91 0.31 -0.89 13.21
C TYR A 91 0.14 -0.40 11.76
N PRO A 92 -1.06 -0.48 11.18
CA PRO A 92 -1.30 -0.05 9.80
C PRO A 92 -1.37 1.48 9.73
N GLU A 93 -0.65 2.06 8.77
CA GLU A 93 -0.75 3.48 8.43
C GLU A 93 -1.49 3.62 7.09
N VAL A 94 -2.57 4.41 7.07
CA VAL A 94 -3.29 4.72 5.82
C VAL A 94 -2.67 5.98 5.20
N LYS A 95 -1.99 5.81 4.07
CA LYS A 95 -1.28 6.88 3.37
C LYS A 95 -2.21 7.63 2.39
N ASN A 96 -1.99 8.94 2.24
CA ASN A 96 -2.53 9.76 1.16
C ASN A 96 -4.07 9.67 0.94
N LEU A 97 -4.86 9.69 2.02
CA LEU A 97 -6.33 9.51 1.99
C LEU A 97 -7.03 10.28 0.87
N VAL A 98 -6.76 11.58 0.74
CA VAL A 98 -7.39 12.45 -0.27
C VAL A 98 -7.11 11.96 -1.69
N PHE A 99 -5.84 11.70 -2.02
CA PHE A 99 -5.45 11.20 -3.33
C PHE A 99 -6.09 9.84 -3.63
N ILE A 100 -6.04 8.92 -2.66
CA ILE A 100 -6.62 7.59 -2.86
C ILE A 100 -8.14 7.69 -3.04
N ASN A 101 -8.85 8.40 -2.18
CA ASN A 101 -10.30 8.59 -2.29
C ASN A 101 -10.69 9.23 -3.63
N GLN A 102 -9.91 10.14 -4.22
CA GLN A 102 -10.16 10.66 -5.57
C GLN A 102 -10.10 9.59 -6.68
N HIS A 103 -9.28 8.56 -6.50
CA HIS A 103 -9.11 7.47 -7.47
C HIS A 103 -10.09 6.32 -7.22
N VAL A 104 -10.49 6.06 -5.97
CA VAL A 104 -11.45 4.99 -5.64
C VAL A 104 -12.91 5.45 -5.69
N SER A 105 -13.22 6.72 -5.35
CA SER A 105 -14.60 7.25 -5.31
C SER A 105 -15.32 7.26 -6.66
N LYS A 106 -14.56 7.27 -7.77
CA LYS A 106 -15.10 7.10 -9.13
C LYS A 106 -15.75 5.72 -9.35
N MET A 107 -15.41 4.74 -8.51
CA MET A 107 -16.11 3.46 -8.48
C MET A 107 -17.37 3.65 -7.63
N ALA A 108 -18.47 4.02 -8.28
CA ALA A 108 -19.75 4.56 -7.77
C ALA A 108 -20.51 3.80 -6.65
N LYS A 109 -19.87 2.88 -5.92
CA LYS A 109 -20.50 2.02 -4.89
C LYS A 109 -19.76 1.96 -3.56
N TRP A 110 -18.61 2.62 -3.41
CA TRP A 110 -17.81 2.45 -2.20
C TRP A 110 -17.97 3.58 -1.20
N LYS A 111 -18.11 3.17 0.07
CA LYS A 111 -17.78 3.97 1.25
C LYS A 111 -16.35 4.51 1.15
N GLU A 112 -16.05 5.54 1.92
CA GLU A 112 -14.70 6.09 2.06
C GLU A 112 -13.69 4.95 2.37
N ILE A 113 -12.45 5.04 1.86
CA ILE A 113 -11.46 3.96 1.97
C ILE A 113 -11.19 3.52 3.41
N GLU A 114 -11.38 4.43 4.35
CA GLU A 114 -11.29 4.28 5.79
C GLU A 114 -12.21 3.15 6.29
N ASP A 115 -13.46 3.12 5.83
CA ASP A 115 -14.41 2.06 6.16
C ASP A 115 -13.92 0.71 5.67
N LYS A 116 -13.29 0.67 4.49
CA LYS A 116 -12.74 -0.54 3.90
C LYS A 116 -11.51 -1.07 4.63
N VAL A 117 -10.67 -0.17 5.14
CA VAL A 117 -9.55 -0.55 6.02
C VAL A 117 -10.09 -1.14 7.33
N VAL A 118 -11.10 -0.52 7.93
CA VAL A 118 -11.75 -1.03 9.15
C VAL A 118 -12.42 -2.39 8.91
N GLU A 119 -13.11 -2.57 7.79
CA GLU A 119 -13.70 -3.86 7.39
C GLU A 119 -12.62 -4.95 7.26
N ALA A 120 -11.49 -4.64 6.61
CA ALA A 120 -10.35 -5.55 6.51
C ALA A 120 -9.78 -5.93 7.89
N LEU A 121 -9.58 -4.97 8.79
CA LEU A 121 -9.12 -5.24 10.15
C LEU A 121 -10.09 -6.14 10.92
N LYS A 122 -11.39 -5.84 10.86
CA LYS A 122 -12.43 -6.63 11.54
C LYS A 122 -12.53 -8.06 11.00
N LYS A 123 -12.34 -8.26 9.68
CA LYS A 123 -12.32 -9.58 9.03
C LYS A 123 -11.29 -10.51 9.67
N TYR A 124 -10.12 -9.96 10.05
CA TYR A 124 -9.02 -10.72 10.65
C TYR A 124 -8.99 -10.68 12.18
N GLY A 125 -10.09 -10.29 12.83
CA GLY A 125 -10.21 -10.37 14.29
C GLY A 125 -9.65 -9.18 15.07
N TYR A 126 -9.11 -8.15 14.41
CA TYR A 126 -8.74 -6.89 15.06
C TYR A 126 -10.01 -6.12 15.41
N LYS A 127 -10.56 -6.44 16.58
CA LYS A 127 -11.80 -5.89 17.12
C LYS A 127 -11.49 -5.34 18.50
N GLY A 128 -11.49 -4.02 18.63
CA GLY A 128 -11.43 -3.33 19.92
C GLY A 128 -12.63 -2.41 20.03
N SER A 129 -13.28 -2.39 21.20
CA SER A 129 -14.05 -1.20 21.59
C SER A 129 -13.05 -0.07 21.82
N TYR A 130 -13.39 1.14 21.38
CA TYR A 130 -12.61 2.32 21.69
C TYR A 130 -12.58 2.49 23.21
N MET A 131 -11.50 2.06 23.87
CA MET A 131 -11.33 2.21 25.32
C MET A 131 -10.75 3.58 25.65
N SER A 132 -11.40 4.66 25.23
CA SER A 132 -11.14 5.98 25.82
C SER A 132 -11.88 6.07 27.15
N ARG A 133 -11.44 5.32 28.15
CA ARG A 133 -11.55 5.85 29.51
C ARG A 133 -10.38 6.80 29.64
N LEU A 134 -10.65 8.09 29.43
CA LEU A 134 -9.77 9.14 29.92
C LEU A 134 -9.46 8.79 31.38
N ALA A 135 -8.18 8.55 31.66
CA ALA A 135 -7.74 8.31 33.01
C ALA A 135 -7.90 9.63 33.79
N GLY A 136 -8.79 9.63 34.79
CA GLY A 136 -8.85 10.62 35.86
C GLY A 136 -9.60 11.89 35.52
#